data_AF-A0A7J2JPR0-F1
#
_entry.id   AF-A0A7J2JPR0-F1
#
_cell.length_a   1.000
_cell.length_b   1.000
_cell.length_c   1.000
_cell.angle_alpha   90.00
_cell.angle_beta   90.00
_cell.angle_gamma   90.00
#
_symmetry.space_group_name_H-M   'P 1'
#
loop_
_entity.id
_entity.type
_entity.pdbx_description
1 polymer ?
#
loop_
_entity_poly.entity_id
_entity_poly.type
_entity_poly.pdbx_seq_one_letter_code
_entity_poly.pdbx_strand_id
1 'polypeptide(L)'
;LVKSRHKVDSIESVPIIVTDELEEVEKTSQLYSLLVKLGLKEELDRTKRRFRKIRAGRGKMRGRVRQRAKGPLIVYLNEGSPIARAARNIPGVDVVALRNLSVIHLAPGGIPGRLTIWTEGALKSLEEVMGLA
;
A
#
# COMPACT_ATOMS: atom_id res chain seq x y z
N LEU A 1 -13.25 -3.19 10.09
CA LEU A 1 -12.45 -4.20 9.35
C LEU A 1 -10.95 -3.88 9.32
N VAL A 2 -10.53 -2.70 8.86
CA VAL A 2 -9.10 -2.32 8.72
C VAL A 2 -8.31 -2.39 10.03
N LYS A 3 -8.84 -1.84 11.14
CA LYS A 3 -8.21 -1.86 12.47
C LYS A 3 -7.87 -3.27 13.00
N SER A 4 -8.60 -4.30 12.54
CA SER A 4 -8.33 -5.69 12.96
C SER A 4 -7.07 -6.29 12.34
N ARG A 5 -6.55 -5.71 11.26
CA ARG A 5 -5.44 -6.27 10.47
C ARG A 5 -4.20 -5.37 10.39
N HIS A 6 -4.42 -4.07 10.45
CA HIS A 6 -3.41 -3.04 10.32
C HIS A 6 -3.26 -2.26 11.62
N LYS A 7 -2.06 -1.78 11.90
CA LYS A 7 -1.77 -0.93 13.06
C LYS A 7 -2.02 0.53 12.70
N VAL A 8 -3.24 0.99 12.94
CA VAL A 8 -3.75 2.31 12.50
C VAL A 8 -4.42 3.06 13.64
N ASP A 9 -4.01 2.80 14.88
CA ASP A 9 -4.62 3.38 16.07
C ASP A 9 -4.41 4.91 16.15
N SER A 10 -3.37 5.41 15.50
CA SER A 10 -3.02 6.84 15.36
C SER A 10 -3.74 7.59 14.24
N ILE A 11 -4.56 6.91 13.43
CA ILE A 11 -5.22 7.52 12.26
C ILE A 11 -6.69 7.76 12.56
N GLU A 12 -7.16 8.98 12.30
CA GLU A 12 -8.54 9.40 12.54
C GLU A 12 -9.53 8.76 11.54
N SER A 13 -9.18 8.75 10.25
CA SER A 13 -10.08 8.32 9.18
C SER A 13 -9.43 7.34 8.19
N VAL A 14 -10.23 6.41 7.68
CA VAL A 14 -9.88 5.51 6.58
C VAL A 14 -11.04 5.53 5.57
N PRO A 15 -10.77 5.57 4.24
CA PRO A 15 -9.46 5.61 3.58
C PRO A 15 -8.71 6.94 3.79
N ILE A 16 -7.38 6.93 3.63
CA ILE A 16 -6.57 8.15 3.66
C ILE A 16 -6.61 8.78 2.26
N ILE A 17 -6.96 10.06 2.18
CA ILE A 17 -6.97 10.82 0.92
C ILE A 17 -5.77 11.77 0.93
N VAL A 18 -5.04 11.81 -0.17
CA VAL A 18 -3.82 12.63 -0.33
C VAL A 18 -3.86 13.37 -1.66
N THR A 19 -3.09 14.45 -1.76
CA THR A 19 -2.96 15.21 -3.00
C THR A 19 -2.27 14.41 -4.11
N ASP A 20 -2.54 14.78 -5.36
CA ASP A 20 -1.98 14.14 -6.55
C ASP A 20 -0.45 14.31 -6.66
N GLU A 21 0.12 15.27 -5.93
CA GLU A 21 1.58 15.47 -5.80
C GLU A 21 2.32 14.22 -5.29
N LEU A 22 1.62 13.32 -4.58
CA LEU A 22 2.22 12.07 -4.12
C LEU A 22 2.72 11.22 -5.31
N GLU A 23 2.09 11.34 -6.48
CA GLU A 23 2.48 10.61 -7.69
C GLU A 23 3.87 11.01 -8.20
N GLU A 24 4.34 12.23 -7.94
CA GLU A 24 5.63 12.72 -8.42
C GLU A 24 6.81 12.27 -7.56
N VAL A 25 6.54 11.63 -6.41
CA VAL A 25 7.59 11.22 -5.46
C VAL A 25 8.45 10.10 -6.05
N GLU A 26 9.69 10.43 -6.41
CA GLU A 26 10.62 9.44 -6.96
C GLU A 26 11.47 8.71 -5.91
N LYS A 27 11.82 9.39 -4.82
CA LYS A 27 12.76 8.85 -3.83
C LYS A 27 12.02 8.08 -2.74
N THR A 28 12.48 6.85 -2.49
CA THR A 28 11.95 6.00 -1.43
C THR A 28 12.02 6.65 -0.04
N SER A 29 13.07 7.41 0.25
CA SER A 29 13.23 8.10 1.54
C SER A 29 12.18 9.20 1.76
N GLN A 30 11.83 9.94 0.70
CA GLN A 30 10.78 10.95 0.72
C GLN A 30 9.43 10.28 0.97
N LEU A 31 9.10 9.23 0.21
CA LEU A 31 7.85 8.49 0.39
C LEU A 31 7.74 7.88 1.80
N TYR A 32 8.82 7.28 2.32
CA TYR A 32 8.82 6.73 3.68
C TYR A 32 8.54 7.81 4.74
N SER A 33 9.16 8.97 4.60
CA SER A 33 8.97 10.09 5.52
C SER A 33 7.54 10.63 5.47
N LEU A 34 6.93 10.71 4.28
CA LEU A 34 5.52 11.09 4.11
C LEU A 34 4.59 10.10 4.81
N LEU A 35 4.78 8.79 4.59
CA LEU A 35 3.95 7.77 5.24
C LEU A 35 4.07 7.82 6.78
N VAL A 36 5.27 8.11 7.31
CA VAL A 36 5.46 8.30 8.76
C VAL A 36 4.71 9.54 9.26
N LYS A 37 4.74 10.65 8.51
CA LYS A 37 3.98 11.87 8.84
C LYS A 37 2.47 11.65 8.81
N LEU A 38 1.98 10.77 7.92
CA LEU A 38 0.58 10.33 7.86
C LEU A 38 0.20 9.38 9.01
N GLY A 39 1.07 9.17 10.01
CA GLY A 39 0.78 8.34 11.18
C GLY A 39 0.96 6.84 10.95
N LEU A 40 1.49 6.39 9.80
CA LEU A 40 1.61 4.97 9.46
C LEU A 40 2.86 4.28 10.00
N LYS A 41 3.59 4.92 10.90
CA LYS A 41 4.87 4.42 11.42
C LYS A 41 4.74 3.01 12.02
N GLU A 42 3.72 2.78 12.84
CA GLU A 42 3.51 1.47 13.48
C GLU A 42 3.20 0.36 12.47
N GLU A 43 2.42 0.68 11.44
CA GLU A 43 2.09 -0.23 10.36
C GLU A 43 3.33 -0.59 9.53
N LEU A 44 4.17 0.40 9.22
CA LEU A 44 5.45 0.19 8.52
C LEU A 44 6.44 -0.63 9.36
N ASP A 45 6.51 -0.40 10.66
CA ASP A 45 7.36 -1.19 11.55
C ASP A 45 6.86 -2.64 11.66
N ARG A 46 5.53 -2.85 11.68
CA ARG A 46 4.92 -4.18 11.63
C ARG A 46 5.31 -4.94 10.36
N THR A 47 5.22 -4.32 9.19
CA THR A 47 5.58 -4.96 7.91
C THR A 47 7.08 -5.20 7.81
N LYS A 48 7.91 -4.24 8.24
CA LYS A 48 9.37 -4.37 8.29
C LYS A 48 9.82 -5.50 9.20
N ARG A 49 9.25 -5.61 10.41
CA ARG A 49 9.53 -6.72 11.35
C ARG A 49 9.15 -8.08 10.76
N ARG A 50 8.01 -8.17 10.06
CA ARG A 50 7.61 -9.42 9.39
C ARG A 50 8.54 -9.77 8.23
N PHE A 51 8.99 -8.78 7.46
CA PHE A 51 9.90 -9.00 6.34
C PHE A 51 11.27 -9.54 6.80
N ARG A 52 11.73 -9.20 8.01
CA ARG A 52 12.96 -9.75 8.60
C ARG A 52 12.86 -11.25 8.90
N LYS A 53 11.66 -11.80 9.08
CA LYS A 53 11.49 -13.23 9.39
C LYS A 53 11.77 -14.11 8.17
N ILE A 54 12.54 -15.16 8.40
CA ILE A 54 12.82 -16.20 7.41
C ILE A 54 11.69 -17.24 7.44
N ARG A 55 11.25 -17.68 6.27
CA ARG A 55 10.22 -18.71 6.11
C ARG A 55 10.73 -20.06 6.61
N ALA A 56 9.89 -20.79 7.35
CA ALA A 56 10.20 -22.16 7.75
C ALA A 56 10.05 -23.16 6.56
N GLY A 57 10.76 -24.29 6.64
CA GLY A 57 10.62 -25.39 5.68
C GLY A 57 11.28 -25.19 4.31
N ARG A 58 10.84 -25.99 3.32
CA ARG A 58 11.46 -26.11 1.98
C ARG A 58 11.28 -24.88 1.08
N GLY A 59 10.41 -23.93 1.45
CA GLY A 59 10.23 -22.69 0.69
C GLY A 59 11.52 -21.88 0.54
N LYS A 60 12.43 -21.97 1.53
CA LYS A 60 13.77 -21.35 1.48
C LYS A 60 14.59 -21.85 0.30
N MET A 61 14.63 -23.17 0.09
CA MET A 61 15.38 -23.79 -1.01
C MET A 61 14.83 -23.40 -2.39
N ARG A 62 13.54 -23.06 -2.49
CA ARG A 62 12.90 -22.60 -3.73
C ARG A 62 12.98 -21.09 -3.94
N GLY A 63 13.91 -20.40 -3.27
CA GLY A 63 14.10 -18.95 -3.37
C GLY A 63 13.06 -18.08 -2.64
N ARG A 64 12.08 -18.67 -1.94
CA ARG A 64 11.04 -17.94 -1.18
C ARG A 64 11.43 -17.78 0.28
N VAL A 65 12.61 -17.19 0.50
CA VAL A 65 13.26 -17.11 1.83
C VAL A 65 12.46 -16.22 2.80
N ARG A 66 11.88 -15.13 2.33
CA ARG A 66 11.12 -14.18 3.16
C ARG A 66 9.66 -14.10 2.72
N GLN A 67 8.78 -13.72 3.63
CA GLN A 67 7.39 -13.39 3.31
C GLN A 67 7.16 -11.89 3.50
N ARG A 68 6.65 -11.22 2.47
CA ARG A 68 6.21 -9.83 2.58
C ARG A 68 4.83 -9.80 3.22
N ALA A 69 4.71 -9.10 4.34
CA ALA A 69 3.39 -8.80 4.91
C ALA A 69 2.69 -7.76 4.05
N LYS A 70 1.37 -7.85 3.91
CA LYS A 70 0.58 -6.82 3.24
C LYS A 70 0.29 -5.70 4.23
N GLY A 71 0.72 -4.50 3.88
CA GLY A 71 0.47 -3.25 4.59
C GLY A 71 -0.37 -2.30 3.73
N PRO A 72 -0.08 -1.00 3.74
CA PRO A 72 -0.88 -0.03 3.01
C PRO A 72 -0.82 -0.28 1.50
N LEU A 73 -1.94 0.00 0.83
CA LEU A 73 -2.04 0.07 -0.62
C LEU A 73 -2.22 1.54 -1.01
N ILE A 74 -1.35 2.06 -1.88
CA ILE A 74 -1.53 3.38 -2.48
C ILE A 74 -2.16 3.20 -3.85
N VAL A 75 -3.28 3.87 -4.08
CA VAL A 75 -3.97 3.91 -5.37
C VAL A 75 -3.76 5.30 -5.97
N TYR A 76 -3.25 5.33 -7.20
CA TYR A 76 -2.91 6.56 -7.93
C TYR A 76 -3.51 6.54 -9.33
N LEU A 77 -3.63 7.68 -10.00
CA LEU A 77 -4.32 7.79 -11.27
C LEU A 77 -3.38 7.52 -12.46
N ASN A 78 -2.26 8.25 -12.55
CA ASN A 78 -1.46 8.30 -13.77
C ASN A 78 -0.54 7.10 -13.93
N GLU A 79 -0.78 6.28 -14.96
CA GLU A 79 0.13 5.20 -15.34
C GLU A 79 1.53 5.75 -15.66
N GLY A 80 2.59 5.09 -15.16
CA GLY A 80 3.97 5.56 -15.33
C GLY A 80 4.49 6.50 -14.23
N SER A 81 3.65 6.87 -13.25
CA SER A 81 4.07 7.67 -12.11
C SER A 81 5.31 7.09 -11.37
N PRO A 82 6.30 7.93 -11.01
CA PRO A 82 7.52 7.49 -10.35
C PRO A 82 7.29 6.92 -8.94
N ILE A 83 6.12 7.15 -8.33
CA ILE A 83 5.74 6.57 -7.03
C ILE A 83 5.86 5.04 -7.01
N ALA A 84 5.60 4.39 -8.16
CA ALA A 84 5.72 2.94 -8.27
C ALA A 84 7.14 2.45 -8.05
N ARG A 85 8.13 3.24 -8.46
CA ARG A 85 9.56 2.97 -8.20
C ARG A 85 9.91 3.29 -6.76
N ALA A 86 9.43 4.42 -6.23
CA ALA A 86 9.70 4.85 -4.87
C ALA A 86 9.21 3.83 -3.82
N ALA A 87 8.01 3.28 -4.02
CA ALA A 87 7.39 2.35 -3.07
C ALA A 87 7.96 0.92 -3.11
N ARG A 88 8.53 0.50 -4.25
CA ARG A 88 8.97 -0.89 -4.50
C ARG A 88 9.86 -1.47 -3.39
N ASN A 89 10.70 -0.63 -2.80
CA ASN A 89 11.69 -1.00 -1.79
C ASN A 89 11.17 -0.90 -0.35
N ILE A 90 9.98 -0.34 -0.11
CA ILE A 90 9.39 -0.24 1.23
C ILE A 90 8.66 -1.55 1.54
N PRO A 91 9.07 -2.31 2.58
CA PRO A 91 8.43 -3.59 2.89
C PRO A 91 6.93 -3.44 3.21
N GLY A 92 6.10 -4.12 2.43
CA GLY A 92 4.66 -4.24 2.67
C GLY A 92 3.81 -3.07 2.18
N VAL A 93 4.42 -2.01 1.64
CA VAL A 93 3.71 -1.01 0.86
C VAL A 93 3.54 -1.57 -0.56
N ASP A 94 2.31 -1.61 -1.04
CA ASP A 94 2.03 -1.86 -2.46
C ASP A 94 1.45 -0.57 -3.07
N VAL A 95 1.67 -0.39 -4.36
CA VAL A 95 1.13 0.70 -5.17
C VAL A 95 0.40 0.11 -6.36
N VAL A 96 -0.67 0.73 -6.82
CA VAL A 96 -1.39 0.32 -8.03
C VAL A 96 -2.03 1.53 -8.70
N ALA A 97 -1.95 1.59 -10.04
CA ALA A 97 -2.71 2.56 -10.81
C ALA A 97 -4.20 2.19 -10.77
N LEU A 98 -5.09 3.18 -10.75
CA LEU A 98 -6.53 3.00 -10.63
C LEU A 98 -7.08 2.03 -11.68
N ARG A 99 -6.65 2.19 -12.94
CA ARG A 99 -7.03 1.33 -14.07
C ARG A 99 -6.66 -0.14 -13.89
N ASN A 100 -5.62 -0.41 -13.09
CA ASN A 100 -5.11 -1.75 -12.80
C ASN A 100 -5.57 -2.26 -11.42
N LEU A 101 -6.43 -1.52 -10.72
CA LEU A 101 -6.94 -1.90 -9.42
C LEU A 101 -7.82 -3.16 -9.57
N SER A 102 -7.59 -4.13 -8.69
CA SER A 102 -8.28 -5.40 -8.69
C SER A 102 -8.52 -5.88 -7.26
N VAL A 103 -9.41 -6.87 -7.12
CA VAL A 103 -9.79 -7.44 -5.82
C VAL A 103 -8.58 -7.99 -5.06
N ILE A 104 -7.56 -8.50 -5.76
CA ILE A 104 -6.34 -9.04 -5.13
C ILE A 104 -5.55 -7.95 -4.39
N HIS A 105 -5.63 -6.70 -4.86
CA HIS A 105 -4.99 -5.57 -4.19
C HIS A 105 -5.75 -5.18 -2.93
N LEU A 106 -7.08 -5.11 -2.98
CA LEU A 106 -7.94 -4.69 -1.87
C LEU A 106 -8.16 -5.77 -0.81
N ALA A 107 -8.21 -7.03 -1.21
CA ALA A 107 -8.50 -8.19 -0.36
C ALA A 107 -7.45 -9.30 -0.56
N PRO A 108 -6.17 -9.07 -0.20
CA PRO A 108 -5.12 -10.06 -0.38
C PRO A 108 -5.41 -11.32 0.46
N GLY A 109 -5.45 -12.48 -0.20
CA GLY A 109 -5.82 -13.75 0.42
C GLY A 109 -7.33 -13.93 0.63
N GLY A 110 -8.16 -13.14 -0.08
CA GLY A 110 -9.63 -13.24 -0.01
C GLY A 110 -10.23 -12.58 1.23
N ILE A 111 -9.46 -11.75 1.95
CA ILE A 111 -9.92 -11.15 3.19
C ILE A 111 -10.03 -9.62 3.04
N PRO A 112 -11.24 -9.03 3.19
CA PRO A 112 -11.44 -7.61 3.00
C PRO A 112 -10.88 -6.75 4.13
N GLY A 113 -10.82 -5.45 3.89
CA GLY A 113 -10.40 -4.45 4.87
C GLY A 113 -8.89 -4.23 4.91
N ARG A 114 -8.28 -4.03 3.73
CA ARG A 114 -6.91 -3.53 3.63
C ARG A 114 -6.86 -2.02 3.84
N LEU A 115 -5.80 -1.54 4.49
CA LEU A 115 -5.51 -0.12 4.58
C LEU A 115 -5.19 0.46 3.19
N THR A 116 -5.94 1.47 2.76
CA THR A 116 -5.79 2.13 1.46
C THR A 116 -5.52 3.62 1.61
N ILE A 117 -4.70 4.14 0.70
CA ILE A 117 -4.35 5.54 0.52
C ILE A 117 -4.70 5.89 -0.93
N TRP A 118 -5.46 6.95 -1.15
CA TRP A 118 -5.97 7.34 -2.46
C TRP A 118 -5.50 8.74 -2.80
N THR A 119 -4.99 8.93 -4.01
CA THR A 119 -4.83 10.27 -4.56
C THR A 119 -6.21 10.86 -4.88
N GLU A 120 -6.37 12.17 -4.75
CA GLU A 120 -7.64 12.86 -5.01
C GLU A 120 -8.15 12.59 -6.43
N GLY A 121 -7.27 12.63 -7.43
CA GLY A 121 -7.59 12.30 -8.81
C GLY A 121 -8.05 10.85 -8.98
N ALA A 122 -7.39 9.90 -8.29
CA ALA A 122 -7.81 8.50 -8.34
C ALA A 122 -9.21 8.29 -7.72
N LEU A 123 -9.55 9.02 -6.66
CA LEU A 123 -10.87 8.91 -6.04
C LEU A 123 -11.96 9.52 -6.93
N LYS A 124 -11.70 10.67 -7.56
CA LYS A 124 -12.65 11.34 -8.47
C LYS A 124 -12.95 10.49 -9.71
N SER A 125 -11.93 9.86 -10.29
CA SER A 125 -12.10 8.99 -11.48
C SER A 125 -12.57 7.57 -11.15
N LEU A 126 -12.82 7.24 -9.87
CA LEU A 126 -13.23 5.89 -9.48
C LEU A 126 -14.58 5.50 -10.09
N GLU A 127 -15.56 6.41 -10.09
CA GLU A 127 -16.92 6.17 -10.61
C GLU A 127 -16.91 5.87 -12.10
N GLU A 128 -16.12 6.64 -12.86
CA GLU A 128 -15.91 6.46 -14.30
C GLU A 128 -15.30 5.08 -14.61
N VAL A 129 -14.24 4.70 -13.88
CA VAL A 129 -13.56 3.41 -14.06
C VAL A 129 -14.46 2.24 -13.68
N MET A 130 -15.34 2.41 -12.69
CA MET A 130 -16.28 1.36 -12.28
C MET A 130 -17.53 1.28 -13.18
N GLY A 131 -17.70 2.20 -14.14
CA GLY A 131 -18.87 2.25 -15.01
C GLY A 131 -20.16 2.55 -14.25
N LEU A 132 -20.06 3.31 -13.16
CA LEU A 132 -21.20 3.73 -12.34
C LEU A 132 -21.74 5.12 -12.75
N ALA A 133 -21.04 5.79 -13.67
CA ALA A 133 -21.42 7.06 -14.28
C ALA A 133 -22.13 6.86 -15.62
#